data_AF-A0AAD4BFA7-F1
#
_entry.id   AF-A0AAD4BFA7-F1
#
_cell.length_a   1.000
_cell.length_b   1.000
_cell.length_c   1.000
_cell.angle_alpha   90.00
_cell.angle_beta   90.00
_cell.angle_gamma   90.00
#
_symmetry.space_group_name_H-M   'P 1'
#
loop_
_entity.id
_entity.type
_entity.pdbx_description
1 polymer ?
#
loop_
_entity_poly.entity_id
_entity_poly.type
_entity_poly.pdbx_seq_one_letter_code
_entity_poly.pdbx_strand_id
1 'polypeptide(L)'
;TYKFLGVIIDEELRYKEHAAYAIAKGTKYVLACGRMSRTSRGIRSRMMKRLYEAVAIPKMLYAIDIWGTDLLKRGRGKKEKGWGARGFAKQIDKVQRLATLLITGGMRSTATDTLFAHSDLPPTLILVRK
;
A
#
# COMPACT_ATOMS: atom_id res chain seq x y z
N THR A 1 -10.12 -20.85 5.85
CA THR A 1 -10.14 -19.63 5.00
C THR A 1 -10.59 -19.96 3.59
N TYR A 2 -11.56 -19.21 3.06
CA TYR A 2 -12.06 -19.38 1.69
C TYR A 2 -11.71 -18.17 0.82
N LYS A 3 -11.55 -18.38 -0.49
CA LYS A 3 -11.24 -17.30 -1.44
C LYS A 3 -12.46 -16.99 -2.30
N PHE A 4 -13.03 -15.80 -2.12
CA PHE A 4 -14.19 -15.34 -2.87
C PHE A 4 -13.84 -14.06 -3.65
N LEU A 5 -14.04 -14.07 -4.97
CA LEU A 5 -13.74 -12.93 -5.87
C LEU A 5 -12.32 -12.34 -5.69
N GLY A 6 -11.35 -13.14 -5.24
CA GLY A 6 -9.98 -12.68 -4.97
C GLY A 6 -9.72 -12.15 -3.55
N VAL A 7 -10.75 -12.06 -2.71
CA VAL A 7 -10.65 -11.73 -1.28
C VAL A 7 -10.52 -13.03 -0.47
N ILE A 8 -9.60 -13.04 0.51
CA ILE A 8 -9.44 -14.15 1.44
C ILE A 8 -10.33 -13.86 2.64
N ILE A 9 -11.40 -14.64 2.78
CA ILE A 9 -12.39 -14.50 3.84
C ILE A 9 -12.05 -15.50 4.93
N ASP A 10 -11.83 -14.96 6.12
CA ASP A 10 -11.63 -15.70 7.36
C ASP A 10 -12.97 -15.88 8.08
N GLU A 11 -13.14 -16.97 8.80
CA GLU A 11 -14.40 -17.32 9.50
C GLU A 11 -14.79 -16.24 10.52
N GLU A 12 -13.80 -15.62 11.16
CA GLU A 12 -13.99 -14.53 12.12
C GLU A 12 -14.09 -13.13 11.48
N LEU A 13 -14.04 -13.05 10.14
CA LEU A 13 -14.00 -11.81 9.34
C LEU A 13 -12.92 -10.83 9.84
N ARG A 14 -11.76 -11.37 10.26
CA ARG A 14 -10.63 -10.56 10.77
C ARG A 14 -9.75 -10.03 9.65
N TYR A 15 -9.77 -10.65 8.48
CA TYR A 15 -9.04 -10.25 7.28
C TYR A 15 -7.53 -10.00 7.44
N LYS A 16 -6.89 -10.56 8.48
CA LYS A 16 -5.44 -10.40 8.71
C LYS A 16 -4.61 -11.04 7.60
N GLU A 17 -4.97 -12.25 7.21
CA GLU A 17 -4.32 -12.97 6.11
C GLU A 17 -4.51 -12.22 4.79
N HIS A 18 -5.71 -11.70 4.54
CA HIS A 18 -5.97 -10.92 3.34
C HIS A 18 -5.19 -9.61 3.31
N ALA A 19 -5.09 -8.90 4.43
CA ALA A 19 -4.28 -7.69 4.55
C ALA A 19 -2.80 -7.98 4.26
N ALA A 20 -2.24 -9.06 4.81
CA ALA A 20 -0.87 -9.51 4.52
C ALA A 20 -0.68 -9.79 3.03
N TYR A 21 -1.63 -10.52 2.43
CA TYR A 21 -1.65 -10.84 1.01
C TYR A 21 -1.72 -9.58 0.14
N ALA A 22 -2.58 -8.62 0.48
CA ALA A 22 -2.72 -7.34 -0.22
C ALA A 22 -1.41 -6.54 -0.18
N ILE A 23 -0.76 -6.43 0.99
CA ILE A 23 0.53 -5.76 1.15
C ILE A 23 1.60 -6.46 0.29
N ALA A 24 1.71 -7.79 0.38
CA ALA A 24 2.69 -8.56 -0.41
C ALA A 24 2.46 -8.43 -1.92
N LYS A 25 1.19 -8.36 -2.34
CA LYS A 25 0.82 -8.12 -3.73
C LYS A 25 1.21 -6.71 -4.17
N GLY A 26 0.90 -5.71 -3.35
CA GLY A 26 1.30 -4.31 -3.58
C GLY A 26 2.81 -4.16 -3.72
N THR A 27 3.59 -4.68 -2.76
CA THR A 27 5.06 -4.63 -2.82
C THR A 27 5.61 -5.32 -4.06
N LYS A 28 5.06 -6.49 -4.45
CA LYS A 28 5.45 -7.19 -5.68
C LYS A 28 5.29 -6.30 -6.92
N TYR A 29 4.15 -5.63 -7.07
CA TYR A 29 3.91 -4.73 -8.20
C TYR A 29 4.80 -3.49 -8.15
N VAL A 30 4.97 -2.87 -6.99
CA VAL A 30 5.85 -1.71 -6.85
C VAL A 30 7.30 -2.05 -7.20
N LEU A 31 7.82 -3.19 -6.74
CA LEU A 31 9.15 -3.67 -7.08
C LEU A 31 9.29 -4.05 -8.57
N ALA A 32 8.22 -4.59 -9.18
CA ALA A 32 8.22 -4.83 -10.62
C ALA A 32 8.30 -3.52 -11.41
N CYS A 33 7.52 -2.50 -11.03
CA CYS A 33 7.57 -1.18 -11.65
C CYS A 33 8.94 -0.51 -11.41
N GLY A 34 9.51 -0.63 -10.21
CA GLY A 34 10.83 -0.09 -9.88
C GLY A 34 11.98 -0.71 -10.68
N ARG A 35 11.88 -1.99 -11.03
CA ARG A 35 12.85 -2.63 -11.93
C ARG A 35 12.88 -1.99 -13.32
N MET A 36 11.79 -1.36 -13.74
CA MET A 36 11.68 -0.67 -15.03
C MET A 36 12.19 0.79 -14.96
N SER A 37 12.31 1.40 -13.77
CA SER A 37 12.63 2.83 -13.61
C SER A 37 14.13 3.15 -13.46
N ARG A 38 15.02 2.38 -14.10
CA ARG A 38 16.49 2.59 -14.01
C ARG A 38 16.87 4.03 -14.44
N THR A 39 17.78 4.66 -13.69
CA THR A 39 18.17 6.08 -13.85
C THR A 39 18.66 6.47 -15.26
N SER A 40 19.30 5.56 -16.00
CA SER A 40 19.93 5.86 -17.31
C SER A 40 19.11 5.41 -18.53
N ARG A 41 18.38 4.29 -18.46
CA ARG A 41 17.61 3.72 -19.60
C ARG A 41 16.22 3.23 -19.21
N GLY A 42 15.71 3.71 -18.08
CA GLY A 42 14.43 3.29 -17.53
C GLY A 42 13.30 4.27 -17.84
N ILE A 43 12.15 3.93 -17.28
CA ILE A 43 10.93 4.72 -17.37
C ILE A 43 11.09 6.03 -16.57
N ARG A 44 10.65 7.15 -17.14
CA ARG A 44 10.61 8.46 -16.46
C ARG A 44 9.78 8.38 -15.16
N SER A 45 10.19 9.13 -14.13
CA SER A 45 9.50 9.22 -12.83
C SER A 45 7.99 9.46 -12.95
N ARG A 46 7.57 10.38 -13.83
CA ARG A 46 6.15 10.67 -14.10
C ARG A 46 5.37 9.43 -14.58
N MET A 47 5.98 8.59 -15.41
CA MET A 47 5.34 7.37 -15.90
C MET A 47 5.35 6.26 -14.84
N MET A 48 6.40 6.18 -14.02
CA MET A 48 6.43 5.31 -12.84
C MET A 48 5.30 5.64 -11.85
N LYS A 49 5.05 6.93 -11.59
CA LYS A 49 3.90 7.39 -10.79
C LYS A 49 2.58 6.90 -11.38
N ARG A 50 2.38 7.08 -12.69
CA ARG A 50 1.17 6.61 -13.39
C ARG A 50 0.99 5.09 -13.28
N LEU A 51 2.06 4.31 -13.42
CA LEU A 51 1.99 2.86 -13.25
C LEU A 51 1.63 2.47 -11.81
N TYR A 52 2.18 3.17 -10.82
CA TYR A 52 1.83 2.96 -9.42
C TYR A 52 0.34 3.21 -9.16
N GLU A 53 -0.18 4.36 -9.62
CA GLU A 53 -1.57 4.76 -9.44
C GLU A 53 -2.56 3.88 -10.21
N ALA A 54 -2.22 3.49 -11.45
CA ALA A 54 -3.12 2.71 -12.30
C ALA A 54 -3.08 1.20 -12.01
N VAL A 55 -1.95 0.67 -11.50
CA VAL A 55 -1.76 -0.78 -11.35
C VAL A 55 -1.58 -1.19 -9.90
N ALA A 56 -0.59 -0.62 -9.20
CA ALA A 56 -0.23 -1.09 -7.86
C ALA A 56 -1.33 -0.75 -6.84
N ILE A 57 -1.85 0.49 -6.84
CA ILE A 57 -2.91 0.91 -5.92
C ILE A 57 -4.17 0.04 -6.10
N PRO A 58 -4.77 -0.10 -7.30
CA PRO A 58 -6.02 -0.84 -7.46
C PRO A 58 -5.87 -2.34 -7.20
N LYS A 59 -4.70 -2.93 -7.52
CA LYS A 59 -4.44 -4.36 -7.24
C LYS A 59 -4.20 -4.66 -5.77
N MET A 60 -3.67 -3.69 -5.02
CA MET A 60 -3.42 -3.78 -3.58
C MET A 60 -4.70 -3.50 -2.78
N LEU A 61 -5.45 -2.46 -3.14
CA LEU A 61 -6.65 -2.00 -2.42
C LEU A 61 -7.95 -2.57 -3.00
N TYR A 62 -7.88 -3.66 -3.75
CA TYR A 62 -9.08 -4.30 -4.29
C TYR A 62 -10.04 -4.70 -3.16
N ALA A 63 -11.31 -4.31 -3.27
CA ALA A 63 -12.36 -4.57 -2.29
C ALA A 63 -12.07 -4.03 -0.87
N ILE A 64 -11.23 -2.98 -0.75
CA ILE A 64 -10.86 -2.40 0.55
C ILE A 64 -12.07 -1.98 1.40
N ASP A 65 -13.20 -1.65 0.78
CA ASP A 65 -14.42 -1.28 1.50
C ASP A 65 -15.02 -2.48 2.27
N ILE A 66 -14.79 -3.70 1.79
CA ILE A 66 -15.29 -4.93 2.42
C ILE A 66 -14.41 -5.32 3.61
N TRP A 67 -13.09 -5.38 3.42
CA TRP A 67 -12.18 -5.92 4.44
C TRP A 67 -11.41 -4.85 5.23
N GLY A 68 -11.22 -3.66 4.65
CA GLY A 68 -10.53 -2.53 5.27
C GLY A 68 -11.39 -1.81 6.30
N THR A 69 -12.71 -1.68 6.06
CA THR A 69 -13.63 -1.02 7.01
C THR A 69 -13.67 -1.75 8.35
N ASP A 70 -13.74 -3.08 8.36
CA ASP A 70 -13.72 -3.89 9.59
C ASP A 70 -12.38 -3.85 10.32
N LEU A 71 -11.26 -3.86 9.58
CA LEU A 71 -9.92 -3.68 10.16
C LEU A 71 -9.78 -2.31 10.83
N LEU A 72 -10.30 -1.25 10.20
CA LEU A 72 -10.28 0.12 10.71
C LEU A 72 -11.22 0.33 11.90
N LYS A 73 -12.44 -0.23 11.84
CA LYS A 73 -13.46 -0.14 12.90
C LYS A 73 -13.02 -0.88 14.16
N ARG A 74 -12.55 -2.14 14.05
CA ARG A 74 -12.08 -2.93 15.20
C ARG A 74 -10.85 -2.33 15.90
N GLY A 75 -10.07 -1.48 15.20
CA GLY A 75 -8.90 -0.80 15.75
C GLY A 75 -9.17 0.54 16.46
N ARG A 76 -10.41 1.07 16.47
CA ARG A 76 -10.71 2.39 17.07
C ARG A 76 -10.76 2.42 18.61
N GLY A 77 -10.75 1.27 19.29
CA GLY A 77 -11.03 1.21 20.74
C GLY A 77 -9.93 0.70 21.68
N LYS A 78 -8.89 -0.02 21.20
CA LYS A 78 -7.88 -0.62 22.10
C LYS A 78 -6.46 -0.16 21.78
N LYS A 79 -5.78 0.39 22.80
CA LYS A 79 -4.33 0.70 22.82
C LYS A 79 -3.42 -0.55 22.82
N GLU A 80 -3.96 -1.75 22.67
CA GLU A 80 -3.20 -2.99 22.89
C GLU A 80 -2.77 -3.66 21.58
N LYS A 81 -1.46 -3.60 21.34
CA LYS A 81 -0.55 -4.71 20.95
C LYS A 81 -0.96 -5.72 19.85
N GLY A 82 -1.98 -5.44 19.03
CA GLY A 82 -2.41 -6.32 17.93
C GLY A 82 -2.14 -5.76 16.54
N TRP A 83 -2.01 -6.66 15.56
CA TRP A 83 -2.18 -6.40 14.12
C TRP A 83 -3.60 -5.90 13.82
N GLY A 84 -3.97 -4.73 14.34
CA GLY A 84 -5.22 -4.02 14.07
C GLY A 84 -5.04 -2.96 12.98
N ALA A 85 -6.02 -2.07 12.86
CA ALA A 85 -6.05 -0.92 11.93
C ALA A 85 -4.69 -0.22 11.76
N ARG A 86 -4.02 0.11 12.88
CA ARG A 86 -2.74 0.85 12.88
C ARG A 86 -1.59 0.04 12.28
N GLY A 87 -1.57 -1.26 12.55
CA GLY A 87 -0.56 -2.16 12.00
C GLY A 87 -0.67 -2.25 10.49
N PHE A 88 -1.90 -2.40 9.98
CA PHE A 88 -2.18 -2.42 8.55
C PHE A 88 -1.85 -1.09 7.86
N ALA A 89 -2.33 0.04 8.40
CA ALA A 89 -2.02 1.36 7.86
C ALA A 89 -0.50 1.62 7.78
N LYS A 90 0.25 1.23 8.83
CA LYS A 90 1.72 1.33 8.85
C LYS A 90 2.39 0.44 7.79
N GLN A 91 1.80 -0.70 7.45
CA GLN A 91 2.35 -1.55 6.39
C GLN A 91 2.05 -1.00 4.99
N ILE A 92 0.86 -0.45 4.75
CA ILE A 92 0.58 0.29 3.50
C ILE A 92 1.57 1.46 3.38
N ASP A 93 1.87 2.15 4.48
CA ASP A 93 2.78 3.29 4.50
C ASP A 93 4.19 2.90 4.06
N LYS A 94 4.65 1.71 4.47
CA LYS A 94 5.91 1.14 3.95
C LYS A 94 5.86 0.90 2.44
N VAL A 95 4.75 0.38 1.90
CA VAL A 95 4.61 0.15 0.45
C VAL A 95 4.61 1.47 -0.31
N GLN A 96 3.90 2.48 0.20
CA GLN A 96 3.88 3.82 -0.37
C GLN A 96 5.24 4.47 -0.34
N ARG A 97 5.92 4.44 0.80
CA ARG A 97 7.27 4.98 0.93
C ARG A 97 8.25 4.31 -0.03
N LEU A 98 8.11 3.01 -0.25
CA LEU A 98 8.91 2.28 -1.23
C LEU A 98 8.60 2.76 -2.66
N ALA A 99 7.33 3.00 -2.98
CA ALA A 99 6.92 3.54 -4.27
C ALA A 99 7.44 4.97 -4.48
N THR A 100 7.34 5.84 -3.49
CA THR A 100 7.81 7.24 -3.59
C THR A 100 9.31 7.30 -3.80
N LEU A 101 10.09 6.48 -3.08
CA LEU A 101 11.54 6.37 -3.31
C LEU A 101 11.88 5.97 -4.75
N LEU A 102 11.14 5.02 -5.32
CA LEU A 102 11.37 4.59 -6.71
C LEU A 102 10.92 5.64 -7.73
N ILE A 103 9.87 6.39 -7.43
CA ILE A 103 9.38 7.47 -8.30
C ILE A 103 10.35 8.65 -8.29
N THR A 104 10.81 9.08 -7.11
CA THR A 104 11.69 10.25 -6.96
C THR A 104 13.15 9.93 -7.20
N GLY A 105 13.56 8.66 -7.04
CA GLY A 105 14.97 8.28 -6.99
C GLY A 105 15.69 8.77 -5.73
N GLY A 106 14.93 9.13 -4.68
CA GLY A 106 15.47 9.69 -3.44
C GLY A 106 16.29 8.70 -2.61
N MET A 107 17.08 9.22 -1.68
CA MET A 107 17.88 8.41 -0.76
C MET A 107 16.99 7.71 0.27
N ARG A 108 17.41 6.53 0.75
CA ARG A 108 16.66 5.79 1.78
C ARG A 108 16.53 6.54 3.10
N SER A 109 17.43 7.49 3.38
CA SER A 109 17.43 8.35 4.58
C SER A 109 16.52 9.57 4.44
N THR A 110 15.99 9.86 3.26
CA THR A 110 15.12 11.02 3.05
C THR A 110 13.82 10.88 3.84
N ALA A 111 13.40 11.99 4.46
CA ALA A 111 12.14 12.06 5.21
C ALA A 111 10.95 11.69 4.32
N THR A 112 9.97 10.99 4.89
CA THR A 112 8.82 10.50 4.12
C THR A 112 7.95 11.65 3.61
N ASP A 113 7.80 12.71 4.40
CA ASP A 113 6.97 13.87 4.06
C ASP A 113 7.55 14.66 2.87
N THR A 114 8.87 14.81 2.80
CA THR A 114 9.53 15.45 1.65
C THR A 114 9.40 14.59 0.40
N LEU A 115 9.50 13.26 0.52
CA LEU A 115 9.26 12.35 -0.60
C LEU A 115 7.83 12.44 -1.13
N PHE A 116 6.83 12.54 -0.24
CA PHE A 116 5.43 12.73 -0.65
C PHE A 116 5.23 14.06 -1.35
N ALA A 117 5.78 15.15 -0.81
CA ALA A 117 5.72 16.47 -1.44
C ALA A 117 6.33 16.47 -2.86
N HIS A 118 7.48 15.81 -3.06
CA HIS A 118 8.14 15.75 -4.37
C HIS A 118 7.50 14.77 -5.36
N SER A 119 6.82 13.73 -4.88
CA SER A 119 6.12 12.76 -5.74
C SER A 119 4.67 13.14 -6.03
N ASP A 120 4.13 14.14 -5.33
CA ASP A 120 2.74 14.60 -5.44
C ASP A 120 1.78 13.41 -5.21
N LEU A 121 2.13 12.52 -4.29
CA LEU A 121 1.33 11.35 -3.91
C LEU A 121 0.58 11.64 -2.59
N PRO A 122 -0.70 11.26 -2.49
CA PRO A 122 -1.47 11.49 -1.27
C PRO A 122 -1.04 10.52 -0.15
N PRO A 123 -1.12 10.95 1.12
CA PRO A 123 -0.89 10.08 2.28
C PRO A 123 -1.77 8.83 2.27
N THR A 124 -1.23 7.71 2.77
CA THR A 124 -1.92 6.40 2.91
C THR A 124 -3.34 6.48 3.45
N LEU A 125 -3.56 7.30 4.49
CA LEU A 125 -4.83 7.40 5.17
C LEU A 125 -5.95 7.93 4.27
N ILE A 126 -5.63 8.79 3.30
CA ILE A 126 -6.59 9.33 2.34
C ILE A 126 -6.95 8.25 1.31
N LEU A 127 -5.97 7.42 0.91
CA LEU A 127 -6.18 6.38 -0.10
C LEU A 127 -7.05 5.21 0.36
N VAL A 128 -7.05 4.92 1.66
CA VAL A 128 -7.84 3.82 2.24
C VAL A 128 -9.28 4.27 2.59
N ARG A 129 -9.53 5.58 2.70
CA ARG A 129 -10.80 6.15 3.17
C ARG A 129 -11.60 6.83 2.04
N LYS A 130 -11.56 6.26 0.84
CA LYS A 130 -12.34 6.79 -0.29
C LYS A 130 -13.84 6.82 0.01
#